data_AF-A0A953Y739-F1
#
_entry.id   AF-A0A953Y739-F1
#
_cell.length_a   1.000
_cell.length_b   1.000
_cell.length_c   1.000
_cell.angle_alpha   90.00
_cell.angle_beta   90.00
_cell.angle_gamma   90.00
#
_symmetry.space_group_name_H-M   'P 1'
#
loop_
_entity.id
_entity.type
_entity.pdbx_description
1 polymer ?
#
loop_
_entity_poly.entity_id
_entity_poly.type
_entity_poly.pdbx_seq_one_letter_code
_entity_poly.pdbx_strand_id
1 'polypeptide(L)'
;MTTPDAMLANLLAEVKLADKKLAQLAERRGDTENSIRAALRASDRPAAEKLALALERIKDEQRRLENQRAQAQRAYEQGKVKIRDLKSNLKSAQAAKHTLDALNAVIGAHGTLSAADDILAQIEQEVATNEARLEIAAEEAESLIEPEIDPKLLAESVLLEFEQGSPGKPAPRAAPPASKELGPGPGDDGREPPPGQGKSIG
;
A
#
# COMPACT_ATOMS: atom_id res chain seq x y z
N MET A 1 -9.41 -13.75 -19.77
CA MET A 1 -8.09 -13.10 -19.84
C MET A 1 -8.29 -11.61 -20.03
N THR A 2 -7.99 -10.85 -18.99
CA THR A 2 -7.95 -9.39 -18.99
C THR A 2 -6.63 -8.95 -19.61
N THR A 3 -6.66 -8.06 -20.60
CA THR A 3 -5.41 -7.56 -21.20
C THR A 3 -4.69 -6.64 -20.21
N PRO A 4 -3.36 -6.47 -20.31
CA PRO A 4 -2.62 -5.56 -19.43
C PRO A 4 -3.18 -4.13 -19.43
N ASP A 5 -3.67 -3.66 -20.59
CA ASP A 5 -4.34 -2.37 -20.73
C ASP A 5 -5.69 -2.32 -19.99
N ALA A 6 -6.45 -3.43 -19.95
CA ALA A 6 -7.68 -3.53 -19.17
C ALA A 6 -7.42 -3.50 -17.65
N MET A 7 -6.32 -4.10 -17.19
CA MET A 7 -5.92 -4.06 -15.78
C MET A 7 -5.52 -2.65 -15.33
N LEU A 8 -4.78 -1.92 -16.17
CA LEU A 8 -4.49 -0.50 -15.94
C LEU A 8 -5.76 0.34 -15.85
N ALA A 9 -6.74 0.06 -16.72
CA ALA A 9 -8.03 0.74 -16.68
C ALA A 9 -8.78 0.45 -15.37
N ASN A 10 -8.71 -0.79 -14.86
CA ASN A 10 -9.31 -1.16 -13.57
C ASN A 10 -8.64 -0.44 -12.40
N LEU A 11 -7.31 -0.42 -12.32
CA LEU A 11 -6.57 0.32 -11.28
C LEU A 11 -6.90 1.82 -11.29
N LEU A 12 -7.03 2.41 -12.48
CA LEU A 12 -7.46 3.81 -12.61
C LEU A 12 -8.92 3.99 -12.14
N ALA A 13 -9.80 3.03 -12.41
CA ALA A 13 -11.18 3.06 -11.95
C ALA A 13 -11.26 2.97 -10.42
N GLU A 14 -10.43 2.13 -9.80
CA GLU A 14 -10.32 2.03 -8.33
C GLU A 14 -9.86 3.34 -7.69
N VAL A 15 -8.84 3.99 -8.26
CA VAL A 15 -8.40 5.31 -7.80
C VAL A 15 -9.55 6.32 -7.87
N LYS A 16 -10.27 6.37 -8.99
CA LYS A 16 -11.42 7.28 -9.16
C LYS A 16 -12.56 6.96 -8.21
N LEU A 17 -12.81 5.69 -7.94
CA LEU A 17 -13.84 5.25 -7.00
C LEU A 17 -13.46 5.66 -5.58
N ALA A 18 -12.19 5.50 -5.18
CA ALA A 18 -11.67 5.93 -3.90
C ALA A 18 -11.77 7.47 -3.76
N ASP A 19 -11.43 8.23 -4.81
CA ASP A 19 -11.60 9.69 -4.84
C ASP A 19 -13.06 10.12 -4.63
N LYS A 20 -14.01 9.42 -5.27
CA LYS A 20 -15.44 9.68 -5.07
C LYS A 20 -15.88 9.39 -3.64
N LYS A 21 -15.43 8.27 -3.06
CA LYS A 21 -15.73 7.92 -1.65
C LYS A 21 -15.14 8.94 -0.67
N LEU A 22 -13.91 9.40 -0.92
CA LEU A 22 -13.26 10.44 -0.11
C LEU A 22 -14.03 11.77 -0.16
N ALA A 23 -14.52 12.17 -1.33
CA ALA A 23 -15.35 13.37 -1.47
C ALA A 23 -16.66 13.25 -0.67
N GLN A 24 -17.33 12.09 -0.72
CA GLN A 24 -18.54 11.82 0.06
C GLN A 24 -18.27 11.84 1.57
N LEU A 25 -17.15 11.28 2.02
CA LEU A 25 -16.76 11.34 3.44
C LEU A 25 -16.42 12.76 3.89
N ALA A 26 -15.79 13.57 3.04
CA ALA A 26 -15.51 14.97 3.34
C ALA A 26 -16.79 15.79 3.54
N GLU A 27 -17.82 15.54 2.72
CA GLU A 27 -19.14 16.15 2.87
C GLU A 27 -19.80 15.72 4.19
N ARG A 28 -19.91 14.42 4.45
CA ARG A 28 -20.46 13.87 5.70
C ARG A 28 -19.73 14.36 6.94
N ARG A 29 -18.40 14.52 6.84
CA ARG A 29 -17.57 15.10 7.89
C ARG A 29 -17.99 16.54 8.18
N GLY A 30 -18.13 17.37 7.14
CA GLY A 30 -18.58 18.76 7.28
C GLY A 30 -19.96 18.87 7.94
N ASP A 31 -20.91 18.03 7.52
CA ASP A 31 -22.25 17.97 8.10
C ASP A 31 -22.24 17.55 9.57
N THR A 32 -21.40 16.58 9.93
CA THR A 32 -21.23 16.12 11.31
C THR A 32 -20.60 17.22 12.17
N GLU A 33 -19.57 17.91 11.68
CA GLU A 33 -18.94 19.05 12.36
C GLU A 33 -19.95 20.21 12.57
N ASN A 34 -20.82 20.47 11.58
CA ASN A 34 -21.91 21.44 11.71
C ASN A 34 -22.92 21.03 12.77
N SER A 35 -23.31 19.75 12.79
CA SER A 35 -24.25 19.19 13.76
C SER A 35 -23.71 19.24 15.19
N ILE A 36 -22.42 18.96 15.39
CA ILE A 36 -21.73 19.12 16.68
C ILE A 36 -21.81 20.57 17.14
N ARG A 37 -21.47 21.53 16.25
CA ARG A 37 -21.56 22.96 16.57
C ARG A 37 -22.98 23.39 16.93
N ALA A 38 -24.00 22.85 16.26
CA ALA A 38 -25.40 23.12 16.58
C ALA A 38 -25.79 22.57 17.97
N ALA A 39 -25.45 21.31 18.28
CA ALA A 39 -25.72 20.69 19.57
C ALA A 39 -25.05 21.44 20.73
N LEU A 40 -23.80 21.88 20.54
CA LEU A 40 -23.07 22.68 21.53
C LEU A 40 -23.73 24.05 21.77
N ARG A 41 -24.22 24.73 20.73
CA ARG A 41 -24.98 25.99 20.87
C ARG A 41 -26.30 25.77 21.61
N ALA A 42 -26.94 24.63 21.43
CA ALA A 42 -28.14 24.23 22.16
C ALA A 42 -27.85 23.74 23.59
N SER A 43 -26.58 23.72 24.03
CA SER A 43 -26.13 23.16 25.32
C SER A 43 -26.44 21.66 25.51
N ASP A 44 -26.68 20.93 24.43
CA ASP A 44 -26.90 19.48 24.43
C ASP A 44 -25.56 18.74 24.32
N ARG A 45 -24.87 18.62 25.46
CA ARG A 45 -23.58 17.91 25.55
C ARG A 45 -23.67 16.42 25.19
N PRO A 46 -24.67 15.64 25.68
CA PRO A 46 -24.78 14.23 25.31
C PRO A 46 -24.91 14.01 23.79
N ALA A 47 -25.68 14.85 23.09
CA ALA A 47 -25.76 14.76 21.64
C ALA A 47 -24.44 15.13 20.94
N ALA A 48 -23.75 16.17 21.42
CA ALA A 48 -22.46 16.58 20.87
C ALA A 48 -21.38 15.49 21.03
N GLU A 49 -21.32 14.81 22.18
CA GLU A 49 -20.38 13.69 22.43
C GLU A 49 -20.64 12.51 21.49
N LYS A 50 -21.91 12.13 21.30
CA LYS A 50 -22.30 11.07 20.35
C LYS A 50 -21.87 11.40 18.92
N LEU A 51 -22.07 12.64 18.50
CA LEU A 51 -21.67 13.12 17.17
C LEU A 51 -20.14 13.20 17.03
N ALA A 52 -19.40 13.56 18.08
CA ALA A 52 -17.94 13.57 18.08
C ALA A 52 -17.36 12.16 17.88
N LEU A 53 -17.94 11.13 18.51
CA LEU A 53 -17.56 9.74 18.24
C LEU A 53 -17.82 9.32 16.79
N ALA A 54 -18.93 9.76 16.21
CA ALA A 54 -19.22 9.52 14.80
C ALA A 54 -18.20 10.22 13.88
N LEU A 55 -17.78 11.44 14.23
CA LEU A 55 -16.75 12.19 13.51
C LEU A 55 -15.39 11.48 13.51
N GLU A 56 -14.97 10.92 14.65
CA GLU A 56 -13.73 10.14 14.71
C GLU A 56 -13.78 8.89 13.82
N ARG A 57 -14.90 8.18 13.79
CA ARG A 57 -15.09 7.05 12.85
C ARG A 57 -14.98 7.48 11.38
N ILE A 58 -15.55 8.64 11.02
CA ILE A 58 -15.43 9.19 9.66
C ILE A 58 -13.97 9.52 9.33
N LYS A 59 -13.21 10.10 10.27
CA LYS A 59 -11.78 10.39 10.06
C LYS A 59 -10.95 9.13 9.89
N ASP A 60 -11.22 8.09 10.67
CA ASP A 60 -10.54 6.80 10.55
C ASP A 60 -10.83 6.13 9.21
N GLU A 61 -12.09 6.17 8.76
CA GLU A 61 -12.50 5.67 7.45
C GLU A 61 -11.81 6.47 6.31
N GLN A 62 -11.75 7.79 6.44
CA GLN A 62 -11.07 8.66 5.49
C GLN A 62 -9.58 8.31 5.38
N ARG A 63 -8.88 8.13 6.50
CA ARG A 63 -7.46 7.73 6.50
C ARG A 63 -7.23 6.37 5.83
N ARG A 64 -8.11 5.40 6.07
CA ARG A 64 -8.04 4.08 5.42
C ARG A 64 -8.18 4.20 3.91
N LEU A 65 -9.18 4.97 3.44
CA LEU A 65 -9.40 5.20 2.00
C LEU A 65 -8.27 6.01 1.35
N GLU A 66 -7.69 6.99 2.04
CA GLU A 66 -6.51 7.73 1.55
C GLU A 66 -5.31 6.80 1.34
N ASN A 67 -5.07 5.88 2.27
CA ASN A 67 -4.01 4.87 2.14
C ASN A 67 -4.28 3.91 0.97
N GLN A 68 -5.51 3.41 0.83
CA GLN A 68 -5.90 2.53 -0.28
C GLN A 68 -5.74 3.24 -1.63
N ARG A 69 -6.22 4.49 -1.74
CA ARG A 69 -6.05 5.31 -2.94
C ARG A 69 -4.57 5.49 -3.28
N ALA A 70 -3.73 5.79 -2.28
CA ALA A 70 -2.30 5.98 -2.50
C ALA A 70 -1.60 4.69 -2.98
N GLN A 71 -2.00 3.53 -2.45
CA GLN A 71 -1.51 2.23 -2.91
C GLN A 71 -1.95 1.93 -4.34
N ALA A 72 -3.24 2.08 -4.65
CA ALA A 72 -3.77 1.88 -6.01
C ALA A 72 -3.11 2.81 -7.03
N GLN A 73 -2.88 4.08 -6.67
CA GLN A 73 -2.18 5.03 -7.52
C GLN A 73 -0.73 4.61 -7.79
N ARG A 74 -0.01 4.11 -6.78
CA ARG A 74 1.36 3.60 -6.95
C ARG A 74 1.37 2.38 -7.87
N ALA A 75 0.44 1.44 -7.67
CA ALA A 75 0.29 0.27 -8.52
C ALA A 75 0.00 0.65 -9.97
N TYR A 76 -0.88 1.62 -10.20
CA TYR A 76 -1.20 2.15 -11.53
C TYR A 76 0.04 2.74 -12.23
N GLU A 77 0.82 3.59 -11.55
CA GLU A 77 2.02 4.19 -12.16
C GLU A 77 3.12 3.15 -12.43
N GLN A 78 3.31 2.19 -11.53
CA GLN A 78 4.24 1.07 -11.77
C GLN A 78 3.78 0.20 -12.95
N GLY A 79 2.48 -0.11 -13.04
CA GLY A 79 1.89 -0.86 -14.13
C GLY A 79 2.08 -0.17 -15.49
N LYS A 80 1.95 1.16 -15.55
CA LYS A 80 2.20 1.94 -16.77
C LYS A 80 3.63 1.81 -17.28
N VAL A 81 4.60 1.84 -16.37
CA VAL A 81 6.01 1.66 -16.74
C VAL A 81 6.25 0.24 -17.25
N LYS A 82 5.82 -0.78 -16.49
CA LYS A 82 5.96 -2.19 -16.89
C LYS A 82 5.33 -2.48 -18.26
N ILE A 83 4.10 -2.01 -18.50
CA ILE A 83 3.41 -2.26 -19.77
C ILE A 83 4.09 -1.52 -20.94
N ARG A 84 4.63 -0.33 -20.70
CA ARG A 84 5.42 0.38 -21.71
C ARG A 84 6.68 -0.41 -22.08
N ASP A 85 7.40 -0.91 -21.09
CA ASP A 85 8.64 -1.67 -21.29
C ASP A 85 8.34 -2.99 -22.02
N LEU A 86 7.27 -3.69 -21.62
CA LEU A 86 6.80 -4.91 -22.28
C LEU A 86 6.40 -4.65 -23.73
N LYS A 87 5.67 -3.56 -24.03
CA LYS A 87 5.32 -3.18 -25.41
C LYS A 87 6.56 -2.85 -26.24
N SER A 88 7.56 -2.19 -25.65
CA SER A 88 8.83 -1.90 -26.31
C SER A 88 9.58 -3.19 -26.65
N ASN A 89 9.69 -4.11 -25.69
CA ASN A 89 10.35 -5.40 -25.88
C ASN A 89 9.64 -6.25 -26.94
N LEU A 90 8.30 -6.28 -26.92
CA LEU A 90 7.50 -6.98 -27.93
C LEU A 90 7.76 -6.43 -29.33
N LYS A 91 7.81 -5.10 -29.49
CA LYS A 91 8.11 -4.46 -30.77
C LYS A 91 9.52 -4.82 -31.26
N SER A 92 10.51 -4.82 -30.38
CA SER A 92 11.88 -5.24 -30.70
C SER A 92 11.94 -6.71 -31.11
N ALA A 93 11.23 -7.60 -30.40
CA ALA A 93 11.17 -9.02 -30.71
C ALA A 93 10.47 -9.28 -32.06
N GLN A 94 9.40 -8.54 -32.37
CA GLN A 94 8.73 -8.60 -33.67
C GLN A 94 9.65 -8.10 -34.81
N ALA A 95 10.41 -7.02 -34.58
CA ALA A 95 11.39 -6.54 -35.55
C ALA A 95 12.52 -7.56 -35.80
N ALA A 96 12.99 -8.22 -34.75
CA ALA A 96 13.96 -9.31 -34.86
C ALA A 96 13.39 -10.48 -35.67
N LYS A 97 12.14 -10.89 -35.39
CA LYS A 97 11.44 -11.92 -36.16
C LYS A 97 11.33 -11.57 -37.65
N HIS A 98 10.90 -10.35 -37.98
CA HIS A 98 10.82 -9.91 -39.38
C HIS A 98 12.18 -9.89 -40.10
N THR A 99 13.24 -9.49 -39.38
CA THR A 99 14.60 -9.48 -39.94
C THR A 99 15.09 -10.90 -40.21
N LEU A 100 14.76 -11.85 -39.32
CA LEU A 100 15.04 -13.26 -39.52
C LEU A 100 14.23 -13.88 -40.65
N ASP A 101 12.93 -13.58 -40.75
CA ASP A 101 12.10 -14.06 -41.87
C ASP A 101 12.68 -13.59 -43.21
N ALA A 102 13.15 -12.35 -43.27
CA ALA A 102 13.85 -11.81 -44.45
C ALA A 102 15.19 -12.50 -44.72
N LEU A 103 15.99 -12.77 -43.67
CA LEU A 103 17.23 -13.55 -43.78
C LEU A 103 16.95 -14.98 -44.27
N ASN A 104 15.90 -15.63 -43.77
CA ASN A 104 15.48 -16.96 -44.21
C ASN A 104 15.00 -16.97 -45.65
N ALA A 105 14.30 -15.93 -46.11
CA ALA A 105 13.96 -15.81 -47.52
C ALA A 105 15.21 -15.68 -48.41
N VAL A 106 16.24 -14.96 -47.96
CA VAL A 106 17.53 -14.84 -48.65
C VAL A 106 18.32 -16.17 -48.60
N ILE A 107 18.34 -16.86 -47.47
CA ILE A 107 19.00 -18.17 -47.29
C ILE A 107 18.29 -19.25 -48.12
N GLY A 108 16.96 -19.26 -48.15
CA GLY A 108 16.15 -20.14 -49.00
C GLY A 108 16.38 -19.89 -50.49
N ALA A 109 16.66 -18.64 -50.87
CA ALA A 109 17.06 -18.27 -52.23
C ALA A 109 18.51 -18.64 -52.58
N HIS A 110 19.41 -18.76 -51.59
CA HIS A 110 20.83 -19.07 -51.79
C HIS A 110 21.27 -20.49 -51.40
N GLY A 111 20.38 -21.28 -50.79
CA GLY A 111 20.58 -22.70 -50.52
C GLY A 111 21.80 -22.99 -49.64
N THR A 112 21.72 -22.71 -48.33
CA THR A 112 22.40 -23.42 -47.21
C THR A 112 22.39 -22.59 -45.90
N LEU A 113 21.98 -23.17 -44.77
CA LEU A 113 22.82 -23.61 -43.61
C LEU A 113 22.04 -23.63 -42.28
N SER A 114 22.11 -24.80 -41.61
CA SER A 114 21.54 -25.18 -40.30
C SER A 114 21.68 -24.19 -39.13
N ALA A 115 22.56 -23.19 -39.21
CA ALA A 115 22.81 -22.24 -38.12
C ALA A 115 21.76 -21.12 -38.02
N ALA A 116 21.04 -20.82 -39.11
CA ALA A 116 19.96 -19.84 -39.10
C ALA A 116 18.69 -20.38 -38.44
N ASP A 117 18.42 -21.68 -38.61
CA ASP A 117 17.28 -22.35 -37.97
C ASP A 117 17.42 -22.39 -36.44
N ASP A 118 18.65 -22.57 -35.92
CA ASP A 118 18.92 -22.53 -34.47
C ASP A 118 18.69 -21.12 -33.88
N ILE A 119 19.09 -20.07 -34.59
CA ILE A 119 18.85 -18.67 -34.17
C ILE A 119 17.34 -18.34 -34.19
N LEU A 120 16.62 -18.88 -35.17
CA LEU A 120 15.16 -18.74 -35.27
C LEU A 120 14.44 -19.42 -34.12
N ALA A 121 14.79 -20.67 -33.82
CA ALA A 121 14.22 -21.40 -32.69
C ALA A 121 14.46 -20.64 -31.37
N GLN A 122 15.65 -20.03 -31.21
CA GLN A 122 15.99 -19.26 -30.02
C GLN A 122 15.16 -17.97 -29.91
N ILE A 123 14.91 -17.26 -31.01
CA ILE A 123 14.09 -16.03 -31.03
C ILE A 123 12.59 -16.35 -30.90
N GLU A 124 12.10 -17.43 -31.51
CA GLU A 124 10.73 -17.90 -31.28
C GLU A 124 10.52 -18.25 -29.81
N GLN A 125 11.51 -18.89 -29.19
CA GLN A 125 11.49 -19.15 -27.77
C GLN A 125 11.53 -17.85 -26.95
N GLU A 126 12.34 -16.86 -27.30
CA GLU A 126 12.35 -15.56 -26.63
C GLU A 126 11.02 -14.79 -26.78
N VAL A 127 10.39 -14.81 -27.96
CA VAL A 127 9.06 -14.23 -28.20
C VAL A 127 8.03 -14.92 -27.32
N ALA A 128 7.96 -16.26 -27.35
CA ALA A 128 7.04 -17.03 -26.53
C ALA A 128 7.28 -16.81 -25.02
N THR A 129 8.54 -16.72 -24.59
CA THR A 129 8.89 -16.45 -23.20
C THR A 129 8.50 -15.04 -22.78
N ASN A 130 8.65 -14.05 -23.67
CA ASN A 130 8.23 -12.68 -23.40
C ASN A 130 6.70 -12.52 -23.40
N GLU A 131 5.98 -13.25 -24.25
CA GLU A 131 4.51 -13.34 -24.22
C GLU A 131 4.04 -13.97 -22.90
N ALA A 132 4.64 -15.10 -22.49
CA ALA A 132 4.34 -15.74 -21.22
C ALA A 132 4.71 -14.85 -20.02
N ARG A 133 5.80 -14.08 -20.07
CA ARG A 133 6.14 -13.08 -19.03
C ARG A 133 5.15 -11.93 -18.99
N LEU A 134 4.58 -11.53 -20.13
CA LEU A 134 3.52 -10.54 -20.22
C LEU A 134 2.25 -11.04 -19.53
N GLU A 135 1.97 -12.34 -19.68
CA GLU A 135 0.86 -13.04 -19.03
C GLU A 135 1.09 -13.18 -17.51
N ILE A 136 2.28 -13.62 -17.09
CA ILE A 136 2.65 -13.69 -15.66
C ILE A 136 2.66 -12.30 -15.02
N ALA A 137 3.16 -11.27 -15.71
CA ALA A 137 3.11 -9.91 -15.19
C ALA A 137 1.68 -9.37 -15.08
N ALA A 138 0.75 -9.87 -15.91
CA ALA A 138 -0.67 -9.62 -15.74
C ALA A 138 -1.20 -10.36 -14.49
N GLU A 139 -0.88 -11.64 -14.30
CA GLU A 139 -1.28 -12.41 -13.11
C GLU A 139 -0.69 -11.87 -11.78
N GLU A 140 0.59 -11.47 -11.75
CA GLU A 140 1.22 -10.89 -10.56
C GLU A 140 0.62 -9.52 -10.20
N ALA A 141 0.27 -8.72 -11.20
CA ALA A 141 -0.48 -7.48 -10.99
C ALA A 141 -1.88 -7.77 -10.43
N GLU A 142 -2.49 -8.91 -10.79
CA GLU A 142 -3.73 -9.40 -10.21
C GLU A 142 -3.55 -9.86 -8.75
N SER A 143 -2.44 -10.52 -8.41
CA SER A 143 -2.16 -11.00 -7.05
C SER A 143 -1.79 -9.90 -6.04
N LEU A 144 -1.41 -8.71 -6.51
CA LEU A 144 -1.16 -7.53 -5.67
C LEU A 144 -2.45 -6.85 -5.23
N ILE A 145 -3.58 -7.25 -5.82
CA ILE A 145 -4.91 -7.00 -5.27
C ILE A 145 -5.12 -8.12 -4.26
N GLU A 146 -4.84 -7.85 -2.97
CA GLU A 146 -5.30 -8.75 -1.91
C GLU A 146 -6.79 -9.02 -2.16
N PRO A 147 -7.24 -10.29 -2.14
CA PRO A 147 -8.66 -10.57 -2.27
C PRO A 147 -9.36 -9.77 -1.19
N GLU A 148 -10.32 -8.95 -1.63
CA GLU A 148 -11.27 -8.26 -0.78
C GLU A 148 -11.76 -9.30 0.24
N ILE A 149 -11.31 -9.19 1.49
CA ILE A 149 -11.79 -10.06 2.55
C ILE A 149 -13.28 -9.74 2.61
N ASP A 150 -14.09 -10.68 2.14
CA ASP A 150 -15.54 -10.53 2.09
C ASP A 150 -15.98 -10.07 3.50
N PRO A 151 -16.57 -8.88 3.65
CA PRO A 151 -16.90 -8.34 4.97
C PRO A 151 -17.85 -9.26 5.76
N LYS A 152 -18.49 -10.24 5.10
CA LYS A 152 -19.21 -11.32 5.75
C LYS A 152 -18.32 -12.37 6.41
N LEU A 153 -17.18 -12.74 5.81
CA LEU A 153 -16.21 -13.69 6.38
C LEU A 153 -15.41 -13.07 7.55
N LEU A 154 -15.15 -11.75 7.50
CA LEU A 154 -14.58 -10.98 8.61
C LEU A 154 -15.55 -10.83 9.79
N ALA A 155 -16.86 -10.76 9.51
CA ALA A 155 -17.87 -10.70 10.55
C ALA A 155 -18.07 -12.06 11.25
N GLU A 156 -18.03 -13.17 10.50
CA GLU A 156 -18.12 -14.53 11.07
C GLU A 156 -16.88 -14.90 11.91
N SER A 157 -15.68 -14.48 11.52
CA SER A 157 -14.46 -14.75 12.31
C SER A 157 -14.40 -13.95 13.62
N VAL A 158 -14.85 -12.69 13.61
CA VAL A 158 -14.95 -11.86 14.82
C VAL A 158 -16.08 -12.35 15.74
N LEU A 159 -17.19 -12.85 15.20
CA LEU A 159 -18.27 -13.46 16.01
C LEU A 159 -17.82 -14.78 16.66
N LEU A 160 -17.02 -15.60 15.97
CA LEU A 160 -16.47 -16.84 16.53
C LEU A 160 -15.53 -16.57 17.72
N GLU A 161 -14.74 -15.49 17.67
CA GLU A 161 -13.85 -15.07 18.78
C GLU A 161 -14.63 -14.60 20.02
N PHE A 162 -15.85 -14.08 19.83
CA PHE A 162 -16.73 -13.66 20.94
C PHE A 162 -17.60 -14.81 21.49
N GLU A 163 -18.07 -15.73 20.64
CA GLU A 163 -18.84 -16.90 21.07
C GLU A 163 -17.97 -18.00 21.71
N GLN A 164 -16.68 -18.09 21.33
CA GLN A 164 -15.70 -18.96 21.99
C GLN A 164 -15.08 -18.34 23.26
N GLY A 165 -15.68 -17.27 23.79
CA GLY A 165 -15.37 -16.82 25.14
C GLY A 165 -15.80 -17.86 26.19
N SER A 166 -14.88 -18.70 26.63
CA SER A 166 -14.99 -19.35 27.95
C SER A 166 -13.65 -19.88 28.47
N PRO A 167 -13.44 -19.88 29.80
CA PRO A 167 -13.51 -18.74 30.70
C PRO A 167 -12.22 -18.62 31.55
N GLY A 168 -11.81 -17.40 31.87
CA GLY A 168 -10.96 -17.10 33.02
C GLY A 168 -9.44 -17.33 32.88
N LYS A 169 -8.69 -16.23 32.88
CA LYS A 169 -7.47 -16.10 33.70
C LYS A 169 -7.41 -14.67 34.26
N PRO A 170 -6.99 -14.51 35.52
CA PRO A 170 -7.30 -13.34 36.33
C PRO A 170 -6.48 -12.11 35.91
N ALA A 171 -6.99 -10.94 36.27
CA ALA A 171 -6.31 -9.67 36.18
C ALA A 171 -4.83 -9.78 36.66
N PRO A 172 -3.87 -9.13 35.98
CA PRO A 172 -2.53 -9.02 36.51
C PRO A 172 -2.57 -8.31 37.86
N ARG A 173 -2.08 -8.99 38.89
CA ARG A 173 -1.92 -8.49 40.26
C ARG A 173 -1.24 -7.12 40.22
N ALA A 174 -1.84 -6.13 40.89
CA ALA A 174 -1.20 -4.86 41.20
C ALA A 174 0.17 -5.12 41.84
N ALA A 175 1.21 -4.47 41.32
CA ALA A 175 2.52 -4.45 41.93
C ALA A 175 2.43 -3.83 43.33
N PRO A 176 3.14 -4.37 44.35
CA PRO A 176 3.14 -3.77 45.67
C PRO A 176 3.81 -2.37 45.65
N PRO A 177 3.36 -1.44 46.51
CA PRO A 177 3.94 -0.10 46.59
C PRO A 177 5.38 -0.17 47.08
N ALA A 178 6.26 0.59 46.44
CA ALA A 178 7.62 0.81 46.91
C ALA A 178 7.58 1.56 48.26
N SER A 179 7.84 0.84 49.34
CA SER A 179 8.03 1.41 50.66
C SER A 179 9.30 2.29 50.69
N LYS A 180 9.11 3.53 51.12
CA LYS A 180 10.15 4.44 51.60
C LYS A 180 10.66 3.95 52.97
N GLU A 181 11.97 3.75 53.11
CA GLU A 181 12.75 3.97 54.34
C GLU A 181 14.15 4.43 53.87
N LEU A 182 14.49 5.74 53.94
CA LEU A 182 15.02 6.50 55.08
C LEU A 182 16.46 6.12 55.52
N GLY A 183 17.46 6.73 54.86
CA GLY A 183 18.70 7.32 55.41
C GLY A 183 19.71 6.44 56.19
N PRO A 184 20.91 6.96 56.54
CA PRO A 184 21.35 8.36 56.54
C PRO A 184 22.64 8.66 55.71
N GLY A 185 22.91 9.96 55.47
CA GLY A 185 24.17 10.50 54.92
C GLY A 185 25.34 10.44 55.93
N PRO A 186 26.45 11.22 55.80
CA PRO A 186 26.64 12.45 55.02
C PRO A 186 27.96 12.51 54.20
N GLY A 187 28.10 13.58 53.40
CA GLY A 187 29.33 13.94 52.69
C GLY A 187 29.20 15.28 52.00
N ASP A 188 29.04 16.35 52.80
CA ASP A 188 29.58 17.70 52.55
C ASP A 188 31.06 17.55 52.13
N ASP A 189 31.65 18.29 51.19
CA ASP A 189 31.77 19.73 51.10
C ASP A 189 32.24 20.09 49.68
N GLY A 190 31.81 21.22 49.13
CA GLY A 190 32.48 21.77 47.95
C GLY A 190 31.74 22.86 47.21
N ARG A 191 31.54 24.00 47.88
CA ARG A 191 30.95 25.24 47.36
C ARG A 191 31.56 25.72 46.01
N GLU A 192 30.65 26.11 45.12
CA GLU A 192 30.67 27.12 44.03
C GLU A 192 31.61 28.37 44.21
N PRO A 193 31.72 29.31 43.23
CA PRO A 193 32.33 29.33 41.87
C PRO A 193 33.19 30.64 41.73
N PRO A 194 33.19 31.50 40.68
CA PRO A 194 33.29 31.41 39.21
C PRO A 194 34.58 32.15 38.69
N PRO A 195 34.56 33.03 37.66
CA PRO A 195 34.91 32.79 36.26
C PRO A 195 36.18 33.55 35.79
N GLY A 196 36.66 33.21 34.59
CA GLY A 196 37.21 34.25 33.70
C GLY A 196 38.54 33.97 33.01
N GLN A 197 38.57 34.47 31.77
CA GLN A 197 39.74 34.83 30.95
C GLN A 197 40.56 33.63 30.43
N GLY A 198 40.89 33.50 29.15
CA GLY A 198 40.80 34.42 28.01
C GLY A 198 41.90 34.04 27.02
N LYS A 199 41.68 34.31 25.73
CA LYS A 199 42.72 34.39 24.66
C LYS A 199 43.46 33.05 24.39
N SER A 200 44.06 32.76 23.25
CA SER A 200 44.18 33.35 21.92
C SER A 200 44.83 32.26 21.05
N ILE A 201 44.49 32.26 19.76
CA ILE A 201 45.39 32.17 18.60
C ILE A 201 46.58 31.19 18.72
N GLY A 202 46.55 30.18 17.84
CA GLY A 202 47.68 29.32 17.47
C GLY A 202 47.22 28.32 16.43
#